data_AF-A0A8C4R5F5-F1
#
_entry.id   AF-A0A8C4R5F5-F1
#
_cell.length_a   1.000
_cell.length_b   1.000
_cell.length_c   1.000
_cell.angle_alpha   90.00
_cell.angle_beta   90.00
_cell.angle_gamma   90.00
#
_symmetry.space_group_name_H-M   'P 1'
#
loop_
_entity.id
_entity.type
_entity.pdbx_description
1 polymer ?
#
loop_
_entity_poly.entity_id
_entity_poly.type
_entity_poly.pdbx_seq_one_letter_code
_entity_poly.pdbx_strand_id
1 'polypeptide(L)'
;MMHGCRCPEGWLLQDYGCVPVGACRCGLPSSDLSSEYEPGHVLDVDCNQCTCTNGTFVCTERLCPTFGPWNPWNPCSLPCGGGHRERQRQCHSNGSPWPCHGERVQHDDCNTQPCADKCVLSEWEMWSSCSSSCGGGITFRNRSLEGANLAASTLVCDETLIERRSCNNHNCSSDQCPEGQVYSICANTCPALCADLSANTACLFEGCLPGCRCPADQVLQDGKCISRDVCRCLITPSVPRWAFIAAHGVSEHAPGTVFTHKCNNCTCRRGAFDCTAQACQGEQFNT
;
A
#
# COMPACT_ATOMS: atom_id res chain seq x y z
N MET A 1 -49.40 54.96 14.90
CA MET A 1 -49.76 53.92 13.90
C MET A 1 -48.69 53.95 12.84
N MET A 2 -47.90 52.88 12.67
CA MET A 2 -46.95 52.81 11.55
C MET A 2 -47.75 52.51 10.29
N HIS A 3 -47.68 53.41 9.30
CA HIS A 3 -48.16 53.16 7.95
C HIS A 3 -47.02 52.53 7.14
N GLY A 4 -47.24 51.33 6.61
CA GLY A 4 -46.28 50.61 5.78
C GLY A 4 -46.87 50.30 4.41
N CYS A 5 -46.00 50.12 3.42
CA CYS A 5 -46.38 49.59 2.11
C CYS A 5 -46.55 48.07 2.21
N ARG A 6 -47.61 47.53 1.61
CA ARG A 6 -47.85 46.09 1.47
C ARG A 6 -48.33 45.78 0.07
N CYS A 7 -48.10 44.55 -0.40
CA CYS A 7 -48.65 44.10 -1.67
C CYS A 7 -50.19 44.01 -1.62
N PRO A 8 -50.87 44.14 -2.78
CA PRO A 8 -52.30 43.90 -2.89
C PRO A 8 -52.69 42.46 -2.49
N GLU A 9 -53.97 42.23 -2.20
CA GLU A 9 -54.46 40.88 -1.91
C GLU A 9 -54.20 39.92 -3.10
N GLY A 10 -53.68 38.73 -2.80
CA GLY A 10 -53.29 37.74 -3.82
C GLY A 10 -51.90 37.93 -4.43
N TRP A 11 -51.09 38.86 -3.90
CA TRP A 11 -49.72 39.14 -4.35
C TRP A 11 -48.73 39.06 -3.17
N LEU A 12 -47.54 38.53 -3.44
CA LEU A 12 -46.46 38.40 -2.46
C LEU A 12 -45.25 39.23 -2.91
N LEU A 13 -44.45 39.71 -1.94
CA LEU A 13 -43.22 40.45 -2.22
C LEU A 13 -42.09 39.46 -2.54
N GLN A 14 -41.50 39.56 -3.73
CA GLN A 14 -40.35 38.78 -4.20
C GLN A 14 -39.43 39.71 -5.01
N ASP A 15 -38.12 39.67 -4.77
CA ASP A 15 -37.13 40.54 -5.43
C ASP A 15 -37.51 42.04 -5.45
N TYR A 16 -38.00 42.55 -4.31
CA TYR A 16 -38.45 43.94 -4.14
C TYR A 16 -39.68 44.34 -4.99
N GLY A 17 -40.35 43.40 -5.65
CA GLY A 17 -41.58 43.60 -6.41
C GLY A 17 -42.74 42.75 -5.90
N CYS A 18 -43.98 43.17 -6.17
CA CYS A 18 -45.14 42.33 -5.90
C CYS A 18 -45.35 41.38 -7.09
N VAL A 19 -45.41 40.07 -6.83
CA VAL A 19 -45.71 39.02 -7.81
C VAL A 19 -47.01 38.30 -7.44
N PRO A 20 -47.82 37.83 -8.42
CA PRO A 20 -48.99 37.03 -8.13
C PRO A 20 -48.59 35.76 -7.38
N VAL A 21 -49.41 35.30 -6.44
CA VAL A 21 -49.14 34.08 -5.65
C VAL A 21 -48.78 32.88 -6.54
N GLY A 22 -49.49 32.68 -7.65
CA GLY A 22 -49.22 31.57 -8.60
C GLY A 22 -47.91 31.68 -9.39
N ALA A 23 -47.26 32.85 -9.38
CA ALA A 23 -45.96 33.10 -10.02
C ALA A 23 -44.81 33.19 -8.99
N CYS A 24 -45.07 32.91 -7.71
CA CYS A 24 -44.05 32.94 -6.67
C CYS A 24 -43.15 31.71 -6.76
N ARG A 25 -41.83 31.95 -6.68
CA ARG A 25 -40.81 30.90 -6.67
C ARG A 25 -40.83 30.18 -5.32
N CYS A 26 -40.48 28.89 -5.32
CA CYS A 26 -40.40 28.08 -4.11
C CYS A 26 -38.94 27.93 -3.68
N GLY A 27 -38.67 27.98 -2.37
CA GLY A 27 -37.33 27.77 -1.81
C GLY A 27 -37.21 26.42 -1.10
N LEU A 28 -36.12 25.68 -1.34
CA LEU A 28 -35.70 24.55 -0.50
C LEU A 28 -34.45 24.93 0.31
N PRO A 29 -34.49 24.85 1.65
CA PRO A 29 -33.31 25.08 2.47
C PRO A 29 -32.34 23.90 2.33
N SER A 30 -31.07 24.18 2.00
CA SER A 30 -29.96 23.24 2.16
C SER A 30 -28.96 23.77 3.20
N SER A 31 -27.97 22.97 3.58
CA SER A 31 -26.95 23.33 4.59
C SER A 31 -26.17 24.61 4.25
N ASP A 32 -26.03 24.93 2.96
CA ASP A 32 -25.11 25.97 2.49
C ASP A 32 -25.78 27.05 1.63
N LEU A 33 -26.98 26.78 1.05
CA LEU A 33 -27.74 27.76 0.25
C LEU A 33 -29.24 27.39 0.15
N SER A 34 -30.14 28.36 0.07
CA SER A 34 -31.53 28.11 -0.32
C SER A 34 -31.65 28.06 -1.85
N SER A 35 -31.90 26.88 -2.41
CA SER A 35 -32.16 26.74 -3.86
C SER A 35 -33.58 27.24 -4.18
N GLU A 36 -33.69 28.12 -5.17
CA GLU A 36 -34.96 28.65 -5.66
C GLU A 36 -35.42 27.91 -6.91
N TYR A 37 -36.72 27.61 -6.99
CA TYR A 37 -37.35 26.87 -8.07
C TYR A 37 -38.55 27.63 -8.64
N GLU A 38 -38.68 27.58 -9.96
CA GLU A 38 -39.78 28.23 -10.67
C GLU A 38 -41.14 27.58 -10.38
N PRO A 39 -42.25 28.35 -10.48
CA PRO A 39 -43.61 27.81 -10.39
C PRO A 39 -43.84 26.65 -11.35
N GLY A 40 -44.48 25.58 -10.86
CA GLY A 40 -44.73 24.35 -11.62
C GLY A 40 -43.52 23.41 -11.74
N HIS A 41 -42.34 23.80 -11.23
CA HIS A 41 -41.19 22.89 -11.19
C HIS A 41 -41.47 21.67 -10.32
N VAL A 42 -41.07 20.50 -10.80
CA VAL A 42 -41.26 19.21 -10.14
C VAL A 42 -39.89 18.65 -9.77
N LEU A 43 -39.72 18.29 -8.50
CA LEU A 43 -38.51 17.68 -7.97
C LEU A 43 -38.85 16.54 -7.01
N ASP A 44 -37.94 15.59 -6.87
CA ASP A 44 -38.08 14.50 -5.92
C ASP A 44 -37.34 14.85 -4.61
N VAL A 45 -38.08 14.95 -3.52
CA VAL A 45 -37.51 15.03 -2.16
C VAL A 45 -37.66 13.65 -1.53
N ASP A 46 -36.55 12.97 -1.35
CA ASP A 46 -36.48 11.56 -0.98
C ASP A 46 -37.24 10.67 -1.96
N CYS A 47 -38.47 10.26 -1.61
CA CYS A 47 -39.34 9.45 -2.46
C CYS A 47 -40.64 10.19 -2.85
N ASN A 48 -40.78 11.45 -2.44
CA ASN A 48 -41.96 12.25 -2.66
C ASN A 48 -41.75 13.20 -3.82
N GLN A 49 -42.71 13.19 -4.75
CA GLN A 49 -42.72 14.12 -5.86
C GLN A 49 -43.34 15.43 -5.37
N CYS A 50 -42.55 16.50 -5.42
CA CYS A 50 -42.90 17.83 -4.92
C CYS A 50 -43.02 18.80 -6.09
N THR A 51 -44.16 19.48 -6.18
CA THR A 51 -44.40 20.50 -7.21
C THR A 51 -44.47 21.88 -6.57
N CYS A 52 -43.73 22.84 -7.11
CA CYS A 52 -43.82 24.23 -6.67
C CYS A 52 -45.17 24.82 -7.10
N THR A 53 -46.03 25.11 -6.13
CA THR A 53 -47.38 25.66 -6.35
C THR A 53 -47.60 26.82 -5.39
N ASN A 54 -47.94 27.99 -5.93
CA ASN A 54 -48.26 29.18 -5.14
C ASN A 54 -47.15 29.60 -4.15
N GLY A 55 -45.88 29.45 -4.53
CA GLY A 55 -44.73 29.76 -3.66
C GLY A 55 -44.44 28.72 -2.57
N THR A 56 -45.12 27.56 -2.58
CA THR A 56 -44.90 26.46 -1.63
C THR A 56 -44.73 25.12 -2.35
N PHE A 57 -44.02 24.17 -1.76
CA PHE A 57 -43.96 22.82 -2.30
C PHE A 57 -45.16 22.00 -1.85
N VAL A 58 -45.91 21.49 -2.82
CA VAL A 58 -46.96 20.49 -2.60
C VAL A 58 -46.38 19.12 -2.97
N CYS A 59 -46.18 18.27 -1.98
CA CYS A 59 -45.55 16.97 -2.13
C CYS A 59 -46.56 15.82 -1.98
N THR A 60 -46.27 14.66 -2.57
CA THR A 60 -46.96 13.44 -2.19
C THR A 60 -46.69 13.08 -0.72
N GLU A 61 -47.63 12.41 -0.06
CA GLU A 61 -47.47 11.95 1.34
C GLU A 61 -47.08 10.46 1.40
N ARG A 62 -46.00 10.08 0.72
CA ARG A 62 -45.48 8.71 0.76
C ARG A 62 -44.57 8.53 1.96
N LEU A 63 -44.66 7.37 2.61
CA LEU A 63 -43.71 6.94 3.62
C LEU A 63 -42.40 6.55 2.92
N CYS A 64 -41.39 7.41 3.06
CA CYS A 64 -40.10 7.18 2.45
C CYS A 64 -39.23 6.24 3.27
N PRO A 65 -38.45 5.37 2.61
CA PRO A 65 -37.47 4.52 3.27
C PRO A 65 -36.34 5.40 3.83
N THR A 66 -35.94 5.15 5.07
CA THR A 66 -34.92 5.95 5.75
C THR A 66 -33.74 5.09 6.17
N PHE A 67 -32.54 5.64 6.07
CA PHE A 67 -31.37 5.00 6.66
C PHE A 67 -31.41 5.08 8.19
N GLY A 68 -31.04 3.98 8.84
CA GLY A 68 -30.73 3.97 10.26
C GLY A 68 -29.40 4.66 10.58
N PRO A 69 -28.99 4.68 11.87
CA PRO A 69 -27.69 5.22 12.24
C PRO A 69 -26.56 4.44 11.57
N TRP A 70 -25.43 5.11 11.39
CA TRP A 70 -24.20 4.46 10.96
C TRP A 70 -23.71 3.48 12.04
N ASN A 71 -23.26 2.32 11.60
CA ASN A 71 -22.47 1.44 12.45
C ASN A 71 -21.13 2.10 12.80
N PRO A 72 -20.46 1.63 13.88
CA PRO A 72 -19.07 2.00 14.13
C PRO A 72 -18.20 1.72 12.91
N TRP A 73 -17.17 2.54 12.74
CA TRP A 73 -16.10 2.27 11.78
C TRP A 73 -15.45 0.92 12.04
N ASN A 74 -15.11 0.20 10.98
CA ASN A 74 -14.20 -0.93 11.10
C ASN A 74 -12.80 -0.44 11.52
N PRO A 75 -11.93 -1.36 12.01
CA PRO A 75 -10.54 -1.03 12.22
C PRO A 75 -9.89 -0.52 10.93
N CYS A 76 -8.98 0.45 11.05
CA CYS A 76 -8.23 0.97 9.91
C CYS A 76 -7.41 -0.15 9.26
N SER A 77 -7.36 -0.16 7.93
CA SER A 77 -6.59 -1.17 7.17
C SER A 77 -5.09 -1.11 7.45
N LEU A 78 -4.56 0.07 7.84
CA LEU A 78 -3.18 0.28 8.22
C LEU A 78 -3.07 0.97 9.57
N PRO A 79 -2.05 0.66 10.39
CA PRO A 79 -1.83 1.29 11.69
C PRO A 79 -1.19 2.68 11.60
N CYS A 80 -0.55 3.01 10.48
CA CYS A 80 0.12 4.27 10.16
C CYS A 80 0.35 4.36 8.64
N GLY A 81 0.83 5.50 8.15
CA GLY A 81 1.21 5.71 6.76
C GLY A 81 0.04 5.92 5.80
N GLY A 82 -1.16 6.14 6.32
CA GLY A 82 -2.39 6.34 5.55
C GLY A 82 -3.07 5.04 5.15
N GLY A 83 -4.06 4.62 5.93
CA GLY A 83 -4.98 3.52 5.63
C GLY A 83 -6.40 4.01 5.33
N HIS A 84 -7.30 3.06 5.10
CA HIS A 84 -8.72 3.30 4.85
C HIS A 84 -9.57 2.55 5.87
N ARG A 85 -10.72 3.11 6.20
CA ARG A 85 -11.77 2.46 6.99
C ARG A 85 -13.13 2.63 6.32
N GLU A 86 -14.04 1.75 6.69
CA GLU A 86 -15.39 1.69 6.16
C GLU A 86 -16.41 1.57 7.30
N ARG A 87 -17.56 2.22 7.14
CA ARG A 87 -18.76 1.96 7.93
C ARG A 87 -19.99 1.84 7.05
N GLN A 88 -20.99 1.14 7.56
CA GLN A 88 -22.22 0.87 6.83
C GLN A 88 -23.44 1.24 7.68
N ARG A 89 -24.56 1.52 7.01
CA ARG A 89 -25.87 1.72 7.63
C ARG A 89 -26.94 0.90 6.93
N GLN A 90 -28.00 0.58 7.64
CA GLN A 90 -29.09 -0.22 7.09
C GLN A 90 -30.22 0.68 6.57
N CYS A 91 -30.73 0.33 5.39
CA CYS A 91 -31.91 0.96 4.83
C CYS A 91 -33.16 0.30 5.41
N HIS A 92 -34.02 1.08 6.05
CA HIS A 92 -35.29 0.62 6.57
C HIS A 92 -36.38 1.02 5.59
N SER A 93 -36.92 0.02 4.86
CA SER A 93 -37.91 0.28 3.82
C SER A 93 -39.26 0.71 4.36
N ASN A 94 -39.61 0.35 5.60
CA ASN A 94 -40.92 0.61 6.22
C ASN A 94 -42.11 0.23 5.32
N GLY A 95 -41.97 -0.84 4.51
CA GLY A 95 -43.00 -1.30 3.56
C GLY A 95 -43.04 -0.55 2.22
N SER A 96 -42.13 0.40 2.01
CA SER A 96 -41.99 1.15 0.76
C SER A 96 -41.29 0.31 -0.32
N PRO A 97 -41.72 0.38 -1.59
CA PRO A 97 -41.04 -0.28 -2.72
C PRO A 97 -39.80 0.49 -3.20
N TRP A 98 -39.54 1.67 -2.65
CA TRP A 98 -38.46 2.57 -3.09
C TRP A 98 -37.14 2.29 -2.35
N PRO A 99 -35.98 2.55 -2.97
CA PRO A 99 -34.68 2.48 -2.29
C PRO A 99 -34.46 3.69 -1.37
N CYS A 100 -33.64 3.52 -0.32
CA CYS A 100 -33.19 4.67 0.48
C CYS A 100 -32.31 5.62 -0.37
N HIS A 101 -32.55 6.91 -0.23
CA HIS A 101 -31.76 7.94 -0.89
C HIS A 101 -30.48 8.25 -0.09
N GLY A 102 -29.33 8.25 -0.77
CA GLY A 102 -27.99 8.45 -0.18
C GLY A 102 -27.15 7.19 -0.05
N GLU A 103 -25.93 7.34 0.46
CA GLU A 103 -24.95 6.24 0.48
C GLU A 103 -25.20 5.23 1.60
N ARG A 104 -25.13 3.93 1.29
CA ARG A 104 -25.22 2.84 2.29
C ARG A 104 -23.89 2.63 3.02
N VAL A 105 -22.79 2.93 2.35
CA VAL A 105 -21.42 2.68 2.77
C VAL A 105 -20.70 4.01 2.77
N GLN A 106 -19.89 4.26 3.79
CA GLN A 106 -19.03 5.43 3.84
C GLN A 106 -17.58 4.99 4.01
N HIS A 107 -16.69 5.64 3.29
CA HIS A 107 -15.25 5.47 3.37
C HIS A 107 -14.61 6.70 4.02
N ASP A 108 -13.52 6.49 4.73
CA ASP A 108 -12.73 7.56 5.33
C ASP A 108 -11.27 7.15 5.42
N ASP A 109 -10.39 8.14 5.29
CA ASP A 109 -8.97 7.95 5.48
C ASP A 109 -8.65 7.92 6.98
N CYS A 110 -7.73 7.04 7.36
CA CYS A 110 -7.37 6.85 8.75
C CYS A 110 -5.87 6.62 8.90
N ASN A 111 -5.37 6.86 10.11
CA ASN A 111 -3.97 6.64 10.45
C ASN A 111 -2.97 7.28 9.47
N THR A 112 -3.24 8.54 9.08
CA THR A 112 -2.44 9.33 8.12
C THR A 112 -1.12 9.84 8.70
N GLN A 113 -0.85 9.60 9.99
CA GLN A 113 0.46 9.88 10.57
C GLN A 113 1.55 9.05 9.88
N PRO A 114 2.75 9.60 9.69
CA PRO A 114 3.89 8.82 9.23
C PRO A 114 4.14 7.64 10.19
N CYS A 115 4.53 6.50 9.63
CA CYS A 115 5.02 5.39 10.44
C CYS A 115 6.34 5.79 11.10
N ALA A 116 6.62 5.28 12.31
CA ALA A 116 7.89 5.53 12.97
C ALA A 116 9.04 5.02 12.08
N ASP A 117 10.06 5.86 11.86
CA ASP A 117 11.20 5.65 10.95
C ASP A 117 12.13 4.49 11.32
N LYS A 118 11.72 3.61 12.23
CA LYS A 118 12.55 2.50 12.71
C LYS A 118 11.90 1.19 12.36
N CYS A 119 12.51 0.50 11.42
CA CYS A 119 12.35 -0.93 11.25
C CYS A 119 12.80 -1.59 12.56
N VAL A 120 11.83 -2.06 13.35
CA VAL A 120 12.16 -2.82 14.56
C VAL A 120 12.60 -4.19 14.07
N LEU A 121 13.74 -4.66 14.56
CA LEU A 121 14.33 -5.92 14.16
C LEU A 121 14.26 -6.87 15.35
N SER A 122 13.94 -8.13 15.08
CA SER A 122 14.07 -9.17 16.09
C SER A 122 15.53 -9.31 16.51
N GLU A 123 15.75 -9.95 17.65
CA GLU A 123 17.05 -10.48 17.98
C GLU A 123 17.52 -11.46 16.89
N TRP A 124 18.84 -11.55 16.72
CA TRP A 124 19.44 -12.50 15.80
C TRP A 124 19.22 -13.93 16.28
N GLU A 125 18.83 -14.80 15.35
CA GLU A 125 18.89 -16.24 15.59
C GLU A 125 20.35 -16.69 15.84
N MET A 126 20.46 -17.87 16.44
CA MET A 126 21.75 -18.54 16.58
C MET A 126 22.33 -18.84 15.19
N TRP A 127 23.66 -18.77 15.09
CA TRP A 127 24.37 -19.16 13.88
C TRP A 127 24.05 -20.61 13.49
N SER A 128 23.82 -20.84 12.20
CA SER A 128 23.69 -22.16 11.64
C SER A 128 24.99 -22.95 11.80
N SER A 129 24.91 -24.28 11.80
CA SER A 129 26.08 -25.10 11.54
C SER A 129 26.73 -24.73 10.21
N CYS A 130 28.05 -24.92 10.11
CA CYS A 130 28.76 -24.68 8.86
C CYS A 130 28.27 -25.65 7.78
N SER A 131 28.03 -25.17 6.56
CA SER A 131 27.55 -25.97 5.42
C SER A 131 28.50 -27.09 5.01
N SER A 132 29.78 -26.96 5.36
CA SER A 132 30.84 -27.89 4.98
C SER A 132 31.79 -28.07 6.15
N SER A 133 32.28 -29.29 6.37
CA SER A 133 33.24 -29.58 7.43
C SER A 133 34.67 -29.14 7.09
N CYS A 134 34.97 -28.94 5.81
CA CYS A 134 36.26 -28.53 5.25
C CYS A 134 36.02 -27.92 3.86
N GLY A 135 37.08 -27.39 3.22
CA GLY A 135 37.09 -26.93 1.83
C GLY A 135 36.43 -25.57 1.60
N GLY A 136 36.08 -24.85 2.67
CA GLY A 136 35.31 -23.61 2.61
C GLY A 136 33.81 -23.88 2.64
N GLY A 137 33.18 -23.61 3.78
CA GLY A 137 31.74 -23.64 3.97
C GLY A 137 31.21 -22.28 4.42
N ILE A 138 29.90 -22.21 4.62
CA ILE A 138 29.19 -20.99 5.03
C ILE A 138 28.33 -21.29 6.24
N THR A 139 28.36 -20.36 7.20
CA THR A 139 27.41 -20.28 8.29
C THR A 139 26.65 -18.98 8.15
N PHE A 140 25.38 -19.01 8.53
CA PHE A 140 24.52 -17.84 8.47
C PHE A 140 23.65 -17.74 9.72
N ARG A 141 23.16 -16.53 9.97
CA ARG A 141 22.08 -16.28 10.93
C ARG A 141 21.07 -15.33 10.29
N ASN A 142 19.85 -15.39 10.76
CA ASN A 142 18.77 -14.54 10.28
C ASN A 142 18.16 -13.75 11.44
N ARG A 143 17.47 -12.68 11.09
CA ARG A 143 16.54 -11.95 11.95
C ARG A 143 15.38 -11.46 11.10
N SER A 144 14.28 -11.11 11.74
CA SER A 144 13.07 -10.66 11.07
C SER A 144 12.75 -9.21 11.40
N LEU A 145 11.93 -8.59 10.56
CA LEU A 145 11.28 -7.32 10.89
C LEU A 145 10.16 -7.61 11.89
N GLU A 146 10.17 -6.89 13.02
CA GLU A 146 9.13 -6.91 14.03
C GLU A 146 8.21 -5.68 13.91
N GLY A 147 6.93 -5.86 14.24
CA GLY A 147 5.97 -4.77 14.38
C GLY A 147 5.02 -4.54 13.19
N ALA A 148 4.02 -3.69 13.44
CA ALA A 148 2.91 -3.40 12.51
C ALA A 148 3.32 -2.59 11.26
N ASN A 149 4.60 -2.23 11.16
CA ASN A 149 5.23 -1.49 10.06
C ASN A 149 5.31 -2.30 8.74
N LEU A 150 5.13 -3.62 8.78
CA LEU A 150 5.09 -4.50 7.60
C LEU A 150 3.87 -4.26 6.68
N ALA A 151 2.83 -3.59 7.18
CA ALA A 151 1.61 -3.33 6.42
C ALA A 151 1.66 -2.03 5.62
N ALA A 152 2.50 -1.06 5.99
CA ALA A 152 2.60 0.21 5.30
C ALA A 152 3.27 0.02 3.93
N SER A 153 2.57 0.39 2.86
CA SER A 153 3.01 0.20 1.46
C SER A 153 4.25 1.02 1.08
N THR A 154 4.67 1.96 1.93
CA THR A 154 5.75 2.92 1.68
C THR A 154 7.04 2.65 2.45
N LEU A 155 7.04 1.72 3.41
CA LEU A 155 8.23 1.47 4.22
C LEU A 155 9.18 0.49 3.50
N VAL A 156 10.26 1.03 2.93
CA VAL A 156 11.40 0.22 2.47
C VAL A 156 12.37 0.11 3.64
N CYS A 157 12.44 -1.08 4.25
CA CYS A 157 13.45 -1.38 5.25
C CYS A 157 14.72 -1.87 4.55
N ASP A 158 15.71 -1.00 4.41
CA ASP A 158 17.07 -1.35 3.96
C ASP A 158 17.90 -1.89 5.13
N GLU A 159 17.35 -2.89 5.80
CA GLU A 159 17.98 -3.52 6.96
C GLU A 159 18.61 -4.85 6.56
N THR A 160 19.77 -5.13 7.15
CA THR A 160 20.39 -6.46 7.04
C THR A 160 19.54 -7.46 7.82
N LEU A 161 18.99 -8.46 7.15
CA LEU A 161 18.18 -9.52 7.77
C LEU A 161 18.90 -10.87 7.79
N ILE A 162 19.97 -10.99 7.01
CA ILE A 162 20.79 -12.19 6.94
C ILE A 162 22.24 -11.78 7.13
N GLU A 163 22.95 -12.43 8.03
CA GLU A 163 24.39 -12.36 8.10
C GLU A 163 25.00 -13.69 7.68
N ARG A 164 26.06 -13.64 6.88
CA ARG A 164 26.79 -14.81 6.41
C ARG A 164 28.28 -14.61 6.67
N ARG A 165 28.98 -15.71 6.93
CA ARG A 165 30.45 -15.73 6.95
C ARG A 165 30.99 -17.08 6.53
N SER A 166 32.23 -17.06 6.03
CA SER A 166 32.95 -18.29 5.72
C SER A 166 33.37 -19.02 6.99
N CYS A 167 33.32 -20.34 6.94
CA CYS A 167 33.75 -21.25 8.01
C CYS A 167 34.44 -22.46 7.41
N ASN A 168 35.27 -23.15 8.20
CA ASN A 168 35.94 -24.39 7.79
C ASN A 168 36.70 -24.29 6.45
N ASN A 169 37.45 -23.19 6.26
CA ASN A 169 38.23 -22.92 5.03
C ASN A 169 39.45 -23.84 4.83
N HIS A 170 39.77 -24.65 5.83
CA HIS A 170 40.89 -25.58 5.76
C HIS A 170 40.68 -26.64 4.66
N ASN A 171 41.76 -27.14 4.07
CA ASN A 171 41.67 -28.05 2.94
C ASN A 171 41.07 -29.41 3.34
N CYS A 172 40.19 -29.98 2.51
CA CYS A 172 39.60 -31.31 2.77
C CYS A 172 40.57 -32.46 2.47
N SER A 173 41.49 -32.23 1.54
CA SER A 173 42.51 -33.17 1.11
C SER A 173 43.79 -32.38 0.92
N SER A 174 44.95 -33.02 1.04
CA SER A 174 46.20 -32.36 1.41
C SER A 174 46.54 -31.11 0.58
N ASP A 175 46.17 -30.98 -0.71
CA ASP A 175 46.62 -29.84 -1.51
C ASP A 175 45.66 -29.35 -2.63
N GLN A 176 44.41 -29.80 -2.70
CA GLN A 176 43.51 -29.43 -3.81
C GLN A 176 42.17 -28.86 -3.35
N CYS A 177 41.87 -27.66 -3.84
CA CYS A 177 40.58 -27.03 -3.67
C CYS A 177 39.50 -27.73 -4.51
N PRO A 178 38.21 -27.65 -4.11
CA PRO A 178 37.08 -28.12 -4.91
C PRO A 178 37.08 -27.54 -6.33
N GLU A 179 36.44 -28.23 -7.26
CA GLU A 179 36.48 -27.91 -8.69
C GLU A 179 36.19 -26.41 -8.97
N GLY A 180 37.14 -25.75 -9.65
CA GLY A 180 37.05 -24.33 -10.02
C GLY A 180 37.46 -23.33 -8.93
N GLN A 181 37.70 -23.77 -7.70
CA GLN A 181 38.22 -22.92 -6.63
C GLN A 181 39.74 -22.89 -6.60
N VAL A 182 40.31 -21.82 -6.06
CA VAL A 182 41.74 -21.61 -5.91
C VAL A 182 42.10 -21.39 -4.45
N TYR A 183 43.29 -21.85 -4.07
CA TYR A 183 43.83 -21.57 -2.76
C TYR A 183 44.18 -20.09 -2.64
N SER A 184 43.81 -19.48 -1.52
CA SER A 184 44.12 -18.10 -1.18
C SER A 184 44.46 -17.98 0.30
N ILE A 185 45.39 -17.10 0.63
CA ILE A 185 45.67 -16.69 2.01
C ILE A 185 44.52 -15.86 2.63
N CYS A 186 43.57 -15.41 1.80
CA CYS A 186 42.40 -14.65 2.19
C CYS A 186 41.17 -15.22 1.47
N ALA A 187 40.80 -16.45 1.84
CA ALA A 187 39.71 -17.20 1.24
C ALA A 187 38.32 -16.62 1.58
N ASN A 188 38.17 -16.07 2.78
CA ASN A 188 36.90 -15.56 3.32
C ASN A 188 36.58 -14.10 2.93
N THR A 189 37.16 -13.58 1.84
CA THR A 189 36.81 -12.24 1.38
C THR A 189 35.39 -12.22 0.81
N CYS A 190 34.63 -11.21 1.17
CA CYS A 190 33.29 -10.98 0.66
C CYS A 190 33.29 -10.22 -0.68
N PRO A 191 32.27 -10.42 -1.54
CA PRO A 191 31.26 -11.48 -1.49
C PRO A 191 31.87 -12.84 -1.90
N ALA A 192 31.51 -13.91 -1.18
CA ALA A 192 31.94 -15.28 -1.47
C ALA A 192 30.86 -16.06 -2.27
N LEU A 193 29.59 -15.69 -2.12
CA LEU A 193 28.44 -16.32 -2.77
C LEU A 193 27.58 -15.31 -3.52
N CYS A 194 26.82 -15.78 -4.51
CA CYS A 194 25.78 -14.94 -5.12
C CYS A 194 24.75 -14.44 -4.09
N ALA A 195 24.45 -15.25 -3.07
CA ALA A 195 23.53 -14.86 -2.00
C ALA A 195 24.05 -13.73 -1.10
N ASP A 196 25.37 -13.46 -1.10
CA ASP A 196 25.98 -12.34 -0.38
C ASP A 196 25.73 -11.00 -1.08
N LEU A 197 25.32 -11.03 -2.36
CA LEU A 197 25.04 -9.83 -3.16
C LEU A 197 23.63 -9.28 -2.90
N SER A 198 22.77 -10.06 -2.23
CA SER A 198 21.42 -9.62 -1.87
C SER A 198 21.47 -8.41 -0.94
N ALA A 199 20.61 -7.41 -1.18
CA ALA A 199 20.58 -6.15 -0.44
C ALA A 199 20.42 -6.31 1.08
N ASN A 200 19.69 -7.34 1.54
CA ASN A 200 19.47 -7.61 2.96
C ASN A 200 20.49 -8.58 3.58
N THR A 201 21.54 -8.95 2.85
CA THR A 201 22.58 -9.87 3.31
C THR A 201 23.87 -9.11 3.61
N ALA A 202 24.39 -9.23 4.83
CA ALA A 202 25.74 -8.81 5.14
C ALA A 202 26.67 -10.03 5.11
N CYS A 203 27.69 -9.97 4.27
CA CYS A 203 28.81 -10.90 4.33
C CYS A 203 29.87 -10.34 5.27
N LEU A 204 30.11 -11.03 6.38
CA LEU A 204 31.05 -10.62 7.41
C LEU A 204 32.47 -11.07 7.07
N PHE A 205 33.40 -10.13 7.12
CA PHE A 205 34.83 -10.37 6.94
C PHE A 205 35.57 -10.22 8.28
N GLU A 206 35.91 -11.34 8.91
CA GLU A 206 36.62 -11.39 10.21
C GLU A 206 38.12 -11.62 10.01
N GLY A 207 38.76 -10.81 9.15
CA GLY A 207 40.19 -10.91 8.82
C GLY A 207 40.52 -12.07 7.87
N CYS A 208 41.72 -12.08 7.30
CA CYS A 208 42.07 -13.07 6.28
C CYS A 208 42.27 -14.47 6.87
N LEU A 209 41.49 -15.43 6.38
CA LEU A 209 41.65 -16.85 6.66
C LEU A 209 42.13 -17.59 5.40
N PRO A 210 43.24 -18.34 5.47
CA PRO A 210 43.68 -19.17 4.36
C PRO A 210 42.68 -20.27 4.03
N GLY A 211 42.58 -20.64 2.76
CA GLY A 211 41.70 -21.71 2.29
C GLY A 211 41.31 -21.61 0.83
N CYS A 212 40.21 -22.26 0.48
CA CYS A 212 39.68 -22.30 -0.89
C CYS A 212 38.60 -21.24 -1.12
N ARG A 213 38.66 -20.58 -2.27
CA ARG A 213 37.66 -19.61 -2.71
C ARG A 213 37.54 -19.60 -4.22
N CYS A 214 36.46 -19.02 -4.73
CA CYS A 214 36.38 -18.73 -6.16
C CYS A 214 37.48 -17.73 -6.60
N PRO A 215 37.96 -17.86 -7.85
CA PRO A 215 38.89 -16.92 -8.45
C PRO A 215 38.41 -15.46 -8.37
N ALA A 216 39.32 -14.51 -8.59
CA ALA A 216 39.00 -13.09 -8.52
C ALA A 216 37.75 -12.75 -9.36
N ASP A 217 36.86 -11.95 -8.77
CA ASP A 217 35.57 -11.51 -9.31
C ASP A 217 34.51 -12.59 -9.58
N GLN A 218 34.75 -13.83 -9.15
CA GLN A 218 33.75 -14.90 -9.16
C GLN A 218 33.20 -15.18 -7.77
N VAL A 219 31.98 -15.71 -7.73
CA VAL A 219 31.26 -16.08 -6.52
C VAL A 219 30.69 -17.50 -6.66
N LEU A 220 30.47 -18.17 -5.53
CA LEU A 220 29.97 -19.53 -5.51
C LEU A 220 28.42 -19.54 -5.58
N GLN A 221 27.89 -20.33 -6.51
CA GLN A 221 26.45 -20.67 -6.58
C GLN A 221 26.34 -22.13 -7.06
N ASP A 222 25.54 -22.94 -6.37
CA ASP A 222 25.36 -24.38 -6.66
C ASP A 222 26.68 -25.18 -6.75
N GLY A 223 27.68 -24.81 -5.93
CA GLY A 223 29.00 -25.46 -5.93
C GLY A 223 29.91 -25.07 -7.11
N LYS A 224 29.50 -24.15 -7.98
CA LYS A 224 30.29 -23.66 -9.11
C LYS A 224 30.69 -22.20 -8.93
N CYS A 225 31.91 -21.87 -9.33
CA CYS A 225 32.36 -20.48 -9.42
C CYS A 225 31.80 -19.85 -10.69
N ILE A 226 31.01 -18.79 -10.52
CA ILE A 226 30.35 -18.08 -11.62
C ILE A 226 30.64 -16.58 -11.52
N SER A 227 30.53 -15.87 -12.65
CA SER A 227 30.59 -14.41 -12.66
C SER A 227 29.42 -13.82 -11.88
N ARG A 228 29.66 -12.69 -11.19
CA ARG A 228 28.61 -11.95 -10.48
C ARG A 228 27.43 -11.59 -11.39
N ASP A 229 27.68 -11.29 -12.67
CA ASP A 229 26.64 -10.85 -13.61
C ASP A 229 25.58 -11.93 -13.90
N VAL A 230 25.88 -13.21 -13.63
CA VAL A 230 24.96 -14.34 -13.84
C VAL A 230 24.40 -14.92 -12.54
N CYS A 231 24.57 -14.22 -11.42
CA CYS A 231 23.97 -14.61 -10.14
C CYS A 231 22.43 -14.55 -10.17
N ARG A 232 21.79 -15.57 -9.60
CA ARG A 232 20.34 -15.58 -9.38
C ARG A 232 20.00 -14.64 -8.23
N CYS A 233 18.85 -13.97 -8.32
CA CYS A 233 18.39 -13.05 -7.29
C CYS A 233 17.35 -13.72 -6.39
N LEU A 234 17.44 -13.43 -5.10
CA LEU A 234 16.43 -13.80 -4.11
C LEU A 234 15.49 -12.62 -3.89
N ILE A 235 14.19 -12.90 -3.77
CA ILE A 235 13.23 -11.90 -3.29
C ILE A 235 13.40 -11.76 -1.79
N THR A 236 13.63 -10.54 -1.33
CA THR A 236 13.94 -10.21 0.06
C THR A 236 13.04 -9.09 0.56
N PRO A 237 12.82 -8.94 1.88
CA PRO A 237 11.92 -7.89 2.41
C PRO A 237 12.29 -6.46 2.00
N SER A 238 13.50 -6.23 1.51
CA SER A 238 13.96 -4.95 0.97
C SER A 238 13.47 -4.66 -0.46
N VAL A 239 12.97 -5.65 -1.22
CA VAL A 239 12.27 -5.36 -2.48
C VAL A 239 10.83 -4.89 -2.22
N PRO A 240 10.28 -4.00 -3.06
CA PRO A 240 8.91 -3.52 -2.89
C PRO A 240 7.88 -4.65 -2.79
N ARG A 241 6.89 -4.52 -1.90
CA ARG A 241 5.84 -5.53 -1.65
C ARG A 241 5.12 -6.01 -2.92
N TRP A 242 4.97 -5.15 -3.92
CA TRP A 242 4.36 -5.54 -5.19
C TRP A 242 5.15 -6.60 -5.96
N ALA A 243 6.48 -6.64 -5.82
CA ALA A 243 7.33 -7.65 -6.44
C ALA A 243 7.06 -9.04 -5.85
N PHE A 244 6.74 -9.11 -4.54
CA PHE A 244 6.32 -10.35 -3.89
C PHE A 244 4.96 -10.87 -4.39
N ILE A 245 4.05 -9.99 -4.79
CA ILE A 245 2.74 -10.41 -5.31
C ILE A 245 2.88 -11.00 -6.72
N ALA A 246 3.79 -10.44 -7.53
CA ALA A 246 4.07 -10.92 -8.89
C ALA A 246 4.82 -12.26 -8.90
N ALA A 247 5.61 -12.53 -7.86
CA ALA A 247 6.34 -13.78 -7.68
C ALA A 247 5.57 -14.69 -6.73
N HIS A 248 4.83 -15.67 -7.26
CA HIS A 248 4.17 -16.67 -6.42
C HIS A 248 5.19 -17.51 -5.61
N GLY A 249 5.53 -17.07 -4.38
CA GLY A 249 6.40 -17.78 -3.44
C GLY A 249 7.88 -17.34 -3.45
N VAL A 250 8.62 -17.76 -2.41
CA VAL A 250 10.08 -17.54 -2.28
C VAL A 250 10.78 -18.39 -3.35
N SER A 251 11.22 -17.75 -4.43
CA SER A 251 11.91 -18.43 -5.53
C SER A 251 13.15 -17.67 -5.95
N GLU A 252 14.18 -18.41 -6.37
CA GLU A 252 15.36 -17.85 -7.00
C GLU A 252 15.01 -17.44 -8.43
N HIS A 253 15.38 -16.22 -8.81
CA HIS A 253 15.09 -15.68 -10.13
C HIS A 253 16.34 -15.59 -10.99
N ALA A 254 16.17 -15.86 -12.27
CA ALA A 254 17.26 -15.79 -13.24
C ALA A 254 17.78 -14.35 -13.39
N PRO A 255 19.06 -14.18 -13.75
CA PRO A 255 19.60 -12.89 -14.16
C PRO A 255 18.74 -12.27 -15.25
N GLY A 256 18.44 -10.98 -15.12
CA GLY A 256 17.59 -10.25 -16.07
C GLY A 256 16.08 -10.47 -15.90
N THR A 257 15.62 -11.26 -14.93
CA THR A 257 14.19 -11.31 -14.58
C THR A 257 13.69 -9.90 -14.23
N VAL A 258 12.58 -9.50 -14.85
CA VAL A 258 11.95 -8.19 -14.63
C VAL A 258 10.56 -8.40 -14.01
N PHE A 259 10.31 -7.72 -12.89
CA PHE A 259 8.96 -7.51 -12.37
C PHE A 259 8.55 -6.07 -12.64
N THR A 260 7.30 -5.85 -13.01
CA THR A 260 6.76 -4.50 -13.28
C THR A 260 5.46 -4.29 -12.52
N HIS A 261 5.32 -3.14 -11.86
CA HIS A 261 4.09 -2.73 -11.19
C HIS A 261 3.87 -1.22 -11.31
N LYS A 262 2.70 -0.84 -11.82
CA LYS A 262 2.41 0.53 -12.27
C LYS A 262 3.54 1.00 -13.21
N CYS A 263 4.26 2.07 -12.85
CA CYS A 263 5.38 2.63 -13.59
C CYS A 263 6.76 2.12 -13.13
N ASN A 264 6.82 1.31 -12.07
CA ASN A 264 8.08 0.86 -11.50
C ASN A 264 8.47 -0.52 -12.03
N ASN A 265 9.77 -0.73 -12.24
CA ASN A 265 10.34 -2.01 -12.60
C ASN A 265 11.41 -2.44 -11.59
N CYS A 266 11.60 -3.74 -11.45
CA CYS A 266 12.65 -4.37 -10.66
C CYS A 266 13.35 -5.39 -11.55
N THR A 267 14.65 -5.21 -11.79
CA THR A 267 15.44 -6.12 -12.63
C THR A 267 16.46 -6.86 -11.78
N CYS A 268 16.50 -8.19 -11.89
CA CYS A 268 17.57 -8.99 -11.29
C CYS A 268 18.91 -8.71 -11.99
N ARG A 269 19.84 -8.07 -11.27
CA ARG A 269 21.17 -7.72 -11.75
C ARG A 269 22.19 -8.05 -10.68
N ARG A 270 23.21 -8.83 -11.03
CA ARG A 270 24.33 -9.15 -10.13
C ARG A 270 23.90 -9.71 -8.77
N GLY A 271 22.91 -10.60 -8.76
CA GLY A 271 22.42 -11.24 -7.53
C GLY A 271 21.51 -10.39 -6.65
N ALA A 272 21.21 -9.13 -7.04
CA ALA A 272 20.27 -8.25 -6.37
C ALA A 272 19.19 -7.72 -7.33
N PHE A 273 18.03 -7.37 -6.79
CA PHE A 273 17.01 -6.65 -7.56
C PHE A 273 17.29 -5.14 -7.53
N ASP A 274 17.49 -4.57 -8.71
CA ASP A 274 17.62 -3.13 -8.94
C ASP A 274 16.23 -2.58 -9.33
N CYS A 275 15.60 -1.83 -8.43
CA CYS A 275 14.22 -1.37 -8.54
C CYS A 275 14.11 0.15 -8.70
N THR A 276 13.24 0.61 -9.60
CA THR A 276 12.89 2.04 -9.69
C THR A 276 11.89 2.43 -8.61
N ALA A 277 12.00 3.67 -8.12
CA ALA A 277 11.11 4.26 -7.11
C ALA A 277 10.51 5.58 -7.60
N GLN A 278 9.67 5.51 -8.63
CA GLN A 278 8.97 6.65 -9.23
C GLN A 278 7.52 6.75 -8.71
N ALA A 279 7.07 7.97 -8.42
CA ALA A 279 5.67 8.27 -8.16
C ALA A 279 4.88 8.20 -9.49
N CYS A 280 4.10 7.14 -9.65
CA CYS A 280 3.35 6.92 -10.89
C CYS A 280 2.18 7.90 -10.99
N GLN A 281 2.16 8.75 -12.01
CA GLN A 281 1.03 9.64 -12.27
C GLN A 281 -0.19 8.83 -12.72
N GLY A 282 -1.30 8.93 -11.99
CA GLY A 282 -2.53 8.19 -12.30
C GLY A 282 -3.64 8.19 -11.25
N GLU A 283 -3.43 8.72 -10.04
CA GLU A 283 -4.52 8.95 -9.08
C GLU A 283 -5.09 10.37 -9.26
N GLN A 284 -5.61 10.65 -10.46
CA GLN A 284 -6.65 11.66 -10.60
C GLN A 284 -7.95 11.02 -10.13
N PHE A 285 -8.28 11.21 -8.85
CA PHE A 285 -9.68 11.16 -8.44
C PHE A 285 -10.38 12.27 -9.24
N ASN A 286 -11.08 11.88 -10.30
CA ASN A 286 -12.09 12.74 -10.90
C ASN A 286 -13.12 13.00 -9.80
N THR A 287 -13.05 14.21 -9.26
CA THR A 287 -14.09 14.88 -8.47
C THR A 287 -15.41 14.93 -9.23
#